data_AF-A0A139AI11-F1
#
_entry.id   AF-A0A139AI11-F1
#
_cell.length_a   1.000
_cell.length_b   1.000
_cell.length_c   1.000
_cell.angle_alpha   90.00
_cell.angle_beta   90.00
_cell.angle_gamma   90.00
#
_symmetry.space_group_name_H-M   'P 1'
#
loop_
_entity.id
_entity.type
_entity.pdbx_description
1 polymer ?
#
loop_
_entity_poly.entity_id
_entity_poly.type
_entity_poly.pdbx_seq_one_letter_code
_entity_poly.pdbx_strand_id
1 'polypeptide(L)'
;QQLVFYDESAYDKRLHMRYNGWAPTGHWAQVWAPFVKGQQFTIGAGLGFNGYVGYTIQAGPMDADDCVSVFEEVLLPHCNPYPGEYSVILLDNSLIHKDECIAQMCRDHRV
;
A
#
# COMPACT_ATOMS: atom_id res chain seq x y z
N GLN A 1 -13.34 -15.65 -6.17
CA GLN A 1 -12.05 -15.94 -6.83
C GLN A 1 -10.96 -16.23 -5.79
N GLN A 2 -9.89 -16.93 -6.13
CA GLN A 2 -8.85 -17.30 -5.16
C GLN A 2 -7.83 -16.19 -4.85
N LEU A 3 -7.59 -15.27 -5.79
CA LEU A 3 -6.46 -14.34 -5.71
C LEU A 3 -6.78 -13.09 -4.87
N VAL A 4 -5.80 -12.66 -4.08
CA VAL A 4 -5.70 -11.34 -3.45
C VAL A 4 -4.36 -10.72 -3.86
N PHE A 5 -4.40 -9.51 -4.41
CA PHE A 5 -3.20 -8.74 -4.76
C PHE A 5 -2.94 -7.73 -3.67
N TYR A 6 -1.81 -7.81 -2.99
CA TYR A 6 -1.46 -6.83 -1.97
C TYR A 6 -0.26 -6.00 -2.42
N ASP A 7 -0.34 -4.69 -2.18
CA ASP A 7 0.66 -3.70 -2.56
C ASP A 7 0.60 -2.48 -1.62
N GLU A 8 1.70 -1.74 -1.57
CA GLU A 8 1.83 -0.50 -0.83
C GLU A 8 1.87 0.73 -1.75
N SER A 9 1.19 1.78 -1.32
CA SER A 9 1.22 3.09 -1.98
C SER A 9 1.56 4.19 -0.98
N ALA A 10 2.54 5.02 -1.33
CA ALA A 10 2.86 6.21 -0.56
C ALA A 10 2.02 7.41 -1.05
N TYR A 11 1.34 8.07 -0.13
CA TYR A 11 0.62 9.32 -0.37
C TYR A 11 1.25 10.45 0.45
N ASP A 12 1.78 11.47 -0.22
CA ASP A 12 2.22 12.70 0.44
C ASP A 12 1.11 13.75 0.34
N LYS A 13 0.65 14.28 1.50
CA LYS A 13 -0.14 15.50 1.52
C LYS A 13 0.75 16.68 1.13
N ARG A 14 0.99 16.83 -0.17
CA ARG A 14 1.63 18.03 -0.70
C ARG A 14 0.91 19.26 -0.15
N LEU A 15 1.67 20.21 0.38
CA LEU A 15 1.18 21.57 0.61
C LEU A 15 0.49 22.04 -0.69
N HIS A 16 -0.60 22.82 -0.61
CA HIS A 16 -1.37 23.31 -1.77
C HIS A 16 -0.48 24.06 -2.78
N MET A 17 0.21 23.31 -3.65
CA MET A 17 1.07 23.85 -4.69
C MET A 17 0.21 24.15 -5.92
N ARG A 18 0.45 25.30 -6.55
CA ARG A 18 -0.13 25.59 -7.86
C ARG A 18 0.62 24.78 -8.91
N TYR A 19 -0.05 23.84 -9.55
CA TYR A 19 0.50 23.09 -10.69
C TYR A 19 0.64 23.96 -11.95
N ASN A 20 -0.18 25.00 -12.05
CA ASN A 20 -0.23 25.88 -13.22
C ASN A 20 0.17 27.30 -12.83
N GLY A 21 1.04 27.92 -13.64
CA GLY A 21 1.42 29.32 -13.57
C GLY A 21 1.14 30.02 -14.90
N TRP A 22 1.02 31.35 -14.87
CA TRP A 22 0.83 32.15 -16.06
C TRP A 22 2.14 32.80 -16.49
N ALA A 23 2.43 32.79 -17.79
CA ALA A 23 3.55 33.51 -18.40
C ALA A 23 3.15 34.09 -19.76
N PRO A 24 3.81 35.17 -20.20
CA PRO A 24 3.63 35.69 -21.55
C PRO A 24 3.94 34.64 -22.62
N THR A 25 3.33 34.77 -23.80
CA THR A 25 3.58 33.89 -24.94
C THR A 25 5.07 33.82 -25.25
N GLY A 26 5.58 32.61 -25.46
CA GLY A 26 7.01 32.35 -25.70
C GLY A 26 7.87 32.21 -24.44
N HIS A 27 7.29 32.32 -23.23
CA HIS A 27 8.02 32.20 -21.98
C HIS A 27 7.49 31.05 -21.11
N TRP A 28 8.39 30.42 -20.36
CA TRP A 28 8.04 29.39 -19.38
C TRP A 28 7.53 30.04 -18.09
N ALA A 29 6.40 29.54 -17.58
CA ALA A 29 5.93 29.94 -16.26
C ALA A 29 6.86 29.40 -15.18
N GLN A 30 7.41 30.30 -14.36
CA GLN A 30 8.19 29.95 -13.18
C GLN A 30 7.27 29.92 -11.96
N VAL A 31 7.19 28.78 -11.30
CA VAL A 31 6.44 28.61 -10.07
C VAL A 31 7.41 28.26 -8.96
N TRP A 32 7.38 29.04 -7.87
CA TRP A 32 8.13 28.68 -6.67
C TRP A 32 7.37 27.59 -5.92
N ALA A 33 8.05 26.46 -5.70
CA ALA A 33 7.55 25.33 -4.93
C ALA A 33 8.53 25.07 -3.79
N PRO A 34 8.11 25.21 -2.52
CA PRO A 34 8.99 24.85 -1.42
C PRO A 34 9.17 23.33 -1.38
N PHE A 35 10.41 22.86 -1.28
CA PHE A 35 10.72 21.43 -1.17
C PHE A 35 10.52 20.93 0.28
N VAL A 36 9.33 21.16 0.82
CA VAL A 36 8.92 20.64 2.14
C VAL A 36 8.03 19.43 1.90
N LYS A 37 8.40 18.29 2.48
CA LYS A 37 7.51 17.13 2.53
C LYS A 37 6.36 17.45 3.46
N GLY A 38 5.14 17.18 3.00
CA GLY A 38 3.99 17.19 3.89
C GLY A 38 4.01 15.99 4.81
N GLN A 39 2.88 15.73 5.46
CA GLN A 39 2.71 14.46 6.13
C GLN A 39 2.58 13.36 5.06
N GLN A 40 3.55 12.45 5.05
CA GLN A 40 3.51 11.24 4.25
C GLN A 40 2.62 10.21 4.94
N PHE A 41 1.85 9.48 4.15
CA PHE A 41 1.07 8.32 4.54
C PHE A 41 1.51 7.14 3.70
N THR A 42 1.51 5.96 4.29
CA THR A 42 1.62 4.69 3.57
C THR A 42 0.28 3.99 3.65
N ILE A 43 -0.18 3.52 2.49
CA ILE A 43 -1.44 2.80 2.33
C ILE A 43 -1.07 1.39 1.90
N GLY A 44 -1.33 0.39 2.74
CA GLY A 44 -1.22 -1.02 2.36
C GLY A 44 -2.61 -1.55 2.05
N ALA A 45 -2.81 -2.25 0.93
CA ALA A 45 -4.14 -2.74 0.58
C ALA A 45 -4.11 -4.07 -0.15
N GLY A 46 -4.94 -5.01 0.31
CA GLY A 46 -5.27 -6.24 -0.40
C GLY A 46 -6.48 -6.04 -1.31
N LEU A 47 -6.33 -6.32 -2.60
CA LEU A 47 -7.36 -6.21 -3.62
C LEU A 47 -7.74 -7.59 -4.14
N GLY A 48 -8.99 -7.97 -3.95
CA GLY A 48 -9.61 -9.15 -4.54
C GLY A 48 -10.44 -8.77 -5.77
N PHE A 49 -11.08 -9.76 -6.37
CA PHE A 49 -11.93 -9.52 -7.54
C PHE A 49 -13.14 -8.63 -7.25
N ASN A 50 -13.70 -8.72 -6.04
CA ASN A 50 -14.88 -7.95 -5.62
C ASN A 50 -14.52 -6.60 -4.97
N GLY A 51 -13.27 -6.16 -5.06
CA GLY A 51 -12.78 -4.92 -4.45
C GLY A 51 -11.79 -5.17 -3.32
N TYR A 52 -11.70 -4.23 -2.39
CA TYR A 52 -10.75 -4.32 -1.27
C TYR A 52 -11.13 -5.46 -0.31
N VAL A 53 -10.15 -6.31 -0.02
CA VAL A 53 -10.22 -7.36 1.00
C VAL A 53 -9.90 -6.78 2.36
N GLY A 54 -8.91 -5.90 2.43
CA GLY A 54 -8.50 -5.16 3.63
C GLY A 54 -7.53 -4.04 3.26
N TYR A 55 -7.47 -2.99 4.08
CA TYR A 55 -6.52 -1.89 3.87
C TYR A 55 -6.12 -1.23 5.18
N THR A 56 -4.92 -0.64 5.20
CA THR A 56 -4.43 0.22 6.28
C THR A 56 -3.95 1.54 5.72
N ILE A 57 -3.99 2.56 6.57
CA ILE A 57 -3.42 3.87 6.29
C ILE A 57 -2.65 4.28 7.53
N GLN A 58 -1.35 4.42 7.41
CA GLN A 58 -0.49 4.89 8.49
C GLN A 58 0.28 6.15 8.10
N ALA A 59 0.65 6.95 9.10
CA ALA A 59 1.49 8.12 8.88
C ALA A 59 2.96 7.72 8.90
N GLY A 60 3.71 8.11 7.88
CA GLY A 60 5.11 7.74 7.71
C GLY A 60 5.31 6.51 6.80
N PRO A 61 6.58 6.08 6.62
CA PRO A 61 6.91 4.87 5.89
C PRO A 61 6.47 3.63 6.65
N MET A 62 6.22 2.54 5.91
CA MET A 62 5.96 1.22 6.47
C MET A 62 7.24 0.41 6.59
N ASP A 63 7.44 -0.24 7.73
CA ASP A 63 8.52 -1.21 7.93
C ASP A 63 8.02 -2.67 7.91
N ALA A 64 8.90 -3.61 8.24
CA ALA A 64 8.58 -5.03 8.23
C ALA A 64 7.61 -5.43 9.35
N ASP A 65 7.73 -4.82 10.53
CA ASP A 65 6.85 -5.12 11.67
C ASP A 65 5.43 -4.60 11.39
N ASP A 66 5.31 -3.40 10.82
CA ASP A 66 4.04 -2.87 10.34
C ASP A 66 3.38 -3.81 9.32
N CYS A 67 4.18 -4.33 8.37
CA CYS A 67 3.71 -5.26 7.35
C CYS A 67 3.17 -6.56 7.99
N VAL A 68 3.89 -7.12 8.95
CA VAL A 68 3.44 -8.29 9.73
C VAL A 68 2.07 -8.03 10.36
N SER A 69 1.88 -6.89 11.03
CA SER A 69 0.59 -6.51 11.62
C SER A 69 -0.52 -6.37 10.59
N VAL A 70 -0.23 -5.85 9.39
CA VAL A 70 -1.23 -5.78 8.31
C VAL A 70 -1.66 -7.17 7.86
N PHE A 71 -0.75 -8.12 7.73
CA PHE A 71 -1.12 -9.49 7.38
C PHE A 71 -1.97 -10.13 8.46
N GLU A 72 -1.55 -10.04 9.72
CA GLU A 72 -2.22 -10.66 10.86
C GLU A 72 -3.61 -10.08 11.10
N GLU A 73 -3.72 -8.76 11.15
CA GLU A 73 -4.92 -8.08 11.64
C GLU A 73 -5.89 -7.69 10.51
N VAL A 74 -5.39 -7.52 9.29
CA VAL A 74 -6.17 -6.88 8.21
C VAL A 74 -6.36 -7.79 7.00
N LEU A 75 -5.37 -8.60 6.61
CA LEU A 75 -5.47 -9.39 5.38
C LEU A 75 -5.96 -10.82 5.63
N LEU A 76 -5.26 -11.58 6.48
CA LEU A 76 -5.52 -12.99 6.73
C LEU A 76 -6.90 -13.31 7.34
N PRO A 77 -7.52 -12.45 8.19
CA PRO A 77 -8.86 -12.70 8.71
C PRO A 77 -9.95 -12.80 7.63
N HIS A 78 -9.68 -12.28 6.44
CA HIS A 78 -10.60 -12.35 5.29
C HIS A 78 -10.24 -13.45 4.29
N CYS A 79 -9.10 -14.13 4.50
CA CYS A 79 -8.61 -15.18 3.63
C CYS A 79 -9.21 -16.54 4.04
N ASN A 80 -9.43 -17.43 3.06
CA ASN A 80 -9.91 -18.79 3.33
C ASN A 80 -8.85 -19.81 2.92
N PRO A 81 -8.80 -20.99 3.57
CA PRO A 81 -7.92 -22.07 3.15
C PRO A 81 -8.07 -22.41 1.67
N TYR A 82 -6.95 -22.63 0.97
CA TYR A 82 -6.96 -23.07 -0.42
C TYR A 82 -7.75 -24.37 -0.59
N PRO A 83 -8.65 -24.50 -1.60
CA PRO A 83 -8.86 -23.63 -2.77
C PRO A 83 -9.98 -22.57 -2.64
N GLY A 84 -10.28 -22.09 -1.43
CA GLY A 84 -11.38 -21.16 -1.14
C GLY A 84 -11.24 -19.76 -1.76
N GLU A 85 -12.19 -18.88 -1.45
CA GLU A 85 -12.09 -17.47 -1.86
C GLU A 85 -10.94 -16.77 -1.11
N TYR A 86 -10.19 -15.90 -1.80
CA TYR A 86 -9.07 -15.18 -1.19
C TYR A 86 -8.02 -16.10 -0.55
N SER A 87 -7.76 -17.24 -1.17
CA SER A 87 -6.87 -18.28 -0.66
C SER A 87 -5.46 -18.27 -1.24
N VAL A 88 -5.11 -17.26 -2.03
CA VAL A 88 -3.79 -17.09 -2.64
C VAL A 88 -3.45 -15.61 -2.62
N ILE A 89 -2.42 -15.24 -1.88
CA ILE A 89 -1.95 -13.85 -1.79
C ILE A 89 -0.79 -13.64 -2.75
N LEU A 90 -0.88 -12.61 -3.59
CA LEU A 90 0.14 -12.20 -4.55
C LEU A 90 0.75 -10.89 -4.09
N LEU A 91 2.08 -10.88 -3.97
CA LEU A 91 2.90 -9.78 -3.49
C LEU A 91 4.01 -9.49 -4.49
N ASP A 92 4.51 -8.26 -4.49
CA ASP A 92 5.78 -7.96 -5.13
C ASP A 92 6.97 -8.53 -4.30
N ASN A 93 8.17 -8.50 -4.87
CA ASN A 93 9.38 -9.03 -4.22
C ASN A 93 10.07 -7.99 -3.31
N SER A 94 9.30 -7.21 -2.55
CA SER A 94 9.82 -6.25 -1.57
C SER A 94 10.49 -6.94 -0.38
N LEU A 95 11.42 -6.23 0.30
CA LEU A 95 12.12 -6.76 1.47
C LEU A 95 11.20 -6.90 2.69
N ILE A 96 10.23 -5.99 2.86
CA ILE A 96 9.28 -6.02 3.98
C ILE A 96 8.30 -7.20 3.92
N HIS A 97 8.17 -7.86 2.76
CA HIS A 97 7.34 -9.06 2.58
C HIS A 97 8.05 -10.35 2.99
N LYS A 98 9.36 -10.32 3.24
CA LYS A 98 10.19 -11.51 3.45
C LYS A 98 10.33 -11.90 4.92
N ASP A 99 9.53 -11.30 5.80
CA ASP A 99 9.50 -11.69 7.20
C ASP A 99 8.96 -13.13 7.35
N GLU A 100 9.67 -13.97 8.11
CA GLU A 100 9.28 -15.37 8.32
C GLU A 100 7.94 -15.46 9.05
N CYS A 101 7.58 -14.46 9.85
CA CYS A 101 6.28 -14.39 10.52
C CYS A 101 5.13 -14.39 9.51
N ILE A 102 5.25 -13.60 8.43
CA ILE A 102 4.24 -13.57 7.35
C ILE A 102 4.10 -14.96 6.72
N ALA A 103 5.23 -15.59 6.36
CA ALA A 103 5.22 -16.93 5.77
C ALA A 103 4.57 -17.96 6.71
N GLN A 104 4.87 -17.89 8.00
CA GLN A 104 4.30 -18.80 9.00
C GLN A 104 2.79 -18.59 9.14
N MET A 105 2.32 -17.35 9.26
CA MET A 105 0.90 -17.03 9.37
C MET A 105 0.11 -17.47 8.14
N CYS A 106 0.65 -17.29 6.93
CA CYS A 106 0.04 -17.79 5.69
C CYS A 106 -0.07 -19.32 5.69
N ARG A 107 0.98 -20.03 6.12
CA ARG A 107 0.96 -21.50 6.26
C ARG A 107 -0.12 -21.96 7.23
N ASP A 108 -0.24 -21.28 8.38
CA ASP A 108 -1.22 -21.62 9.41
C ASP A 108 -2.67 -21.36 8.93
N HIS A 109 -2.88 -20.31 8.14
CA HIS A 109 -4.16 -20.01 7.47
C HIS A 109 -4.43 -20.88 6.24
N ARG A 110 -3.43 -21.62 5.75
CA ARG A 110 -3.46 -22.44 4.53
C ARG A 110 -3.73 -21.62 3.27
N VAL A 111 -3.05 -20.48 3.13
CA VAL A 111 -3.13 -19.54 2.00
C VAL A 111 -1.78 -19.22 1.37
#